data_AF-A0A4Y2A2Y3-F1
#
_entry.id   AF-A0A4Y2A2Y3-F1
#
_cell.length_a   1.000
_cell.length_b   1.000
_cell.length_c   1.000
_cell.angle_alpha   90.00
_cell.angle_beta   90.00
_cell.angle_gamma   90.00
#
_symmetry.space_group_name_H-M   'P 1'
#
loop_
_entity.id
_entity.type
_entity.pdbx_description
1 polymer ?
#
loop_
_entity_poly.entity_id
_entity_poly.type
_entity_poly.pdbx_seq_one_letter_code
_entity_poly.pdbx_strand_id
1 'polypeptide(L)'
;MKSFDLKNNNKASCCVKSLFSYNIDSSLNDHLLKGLVEEYNFEIMTRFRKYKFAFTAHIQKMYRQILIDPAQRDLLRIIWKEKEDVDPTEFRLKTVTYGTVSAPFLSVRTLKQLALDESSRFPLASDVTY
;
A
#
# COMPACT_ATOMS: atom_id res chain seq x y z
N MET A 1 -21.75 -6.55 11.15
CA MET A 1 -22.51 -5.37 11.62
C MET A 1 -21.71 -4.67 12.71
N LYS A 2 -21.39 -3.37 12.52
CA LYS A 2 -20.55 -2.47 13.37
C LYS A 2 -19.07 -2.90 13.49
N SER A 3 -18.06 -2.03 13.43
CA SER A 3 -17.93 -0.69 13.98
C SER A 3 -17.29 0.32 13.01
N PHE A 4 -17.91 1.50 13.00
CA PHE A 4 -17.38 2.77 12.53
C PHE A 4 -16.64 3.37 13.74
N ASP A 5 -15.35 3.67 13.63
CA ASP A 5 -14.62 4.41 14.67
C ASP A 5 -14.40 5.84 14.15
N LEU A 6 -15.32 6.74 14.54
CA LEU A 6 -15.24 8.18 14.32
C LEU A 6 -14.19 8.74 15.28
N LYS A 7 -12.91 8.66 14.92
CA LYS A 7 -11.88 9.45 15.61
C LYS A 7 -11.87 10.87 15.07
N ASN A 8 -12.32 11.78 15.95
CA ASN A 8 -12.15 13.25 15.93
C ASN A 8 -11.06 13.77 14.98
N ASN A 9 -11.49 14.39 13.87
CA ASN A 9 -10.86 15.46 13.09
C ASN A 9 -11.37 15.43 11.62
N ASN A 10 -12.68 15.63 11.38
CA ASN A 10 -13.31 15.82 10.06
C ASN A 10 -12.68 15.06 8.86
N LYS A 11 -12.22 13.83 9.08
CA LYS A 11 -11.61 12.96 8.07
C LYS A 11 -12.14 11.56 8.34
N ALA A 12 -13.22 11.21 7.66
CA ALA A 12 -13.66 9.82 7.59
C ALA A 12 -12.57 9.00 6.89
N SER A 13 -12.03 7.98 7.56
CA SER A 13 -11.14 7.00 6.94
C SER A 13 -11.95 5.75 6.65
N CYS A 14 -12.15 5.44 5.37
CA CYS A 14 -12.79 4.19 4.96
C CYS A 14 -11.76 3.06 5.06
N CYS A 15 -11.91 2.20 6.07
CA CYS A 15 -11.17 0.95 6.12
C CYS A 15 -11.84 -0.03 5.15
N VAL A 16 -11.16 -0.32 4.03
CA VAL A 16 -11.61 -1.33 3.08
C VAL A 16 -11.44 -2.70 3.74
N LYS A 17 -12.53 -3.24 4.30
CA LYS A 17 -12.61 -4.67 4.57
C LYS A 17 -12.86 -5.33 3.23
N SER A 18 -11.87 -6.07 2.74
CA SER A 18 -11.95 -6.81 1.48
C SER A 18 -12.96 -7.94 1.60
N LEU A 19 -14.24 -7.62 1.44
CA LEU A 19 -15.33 -8.58 1.36
C LEU A 19 -15.77 -8.65 -0.10
N PHE A 20 -15.08 -9.47 -0.88
CA PHE A 20 -15.66 -10.03 -2.08
C PHE A 20 -16.02 -11.48 -1.77
N SER A 21 -17.27 -11.72 -1.43
CA SER A 21 -17.83 -13.07 -1.46
C SER A 21 -18.98 -13.06 -2.44
N TYR A 22 -18.77 -13.67 -3.61
CA TYR A 22 -19.88 -14.05 -4.48
C TYR A 22 -20.32 -15.50 -4.20
N ASN A 23 -19.56 -16.32 -3.44
CA ASN A 23 -20.00 -17.65 -2.94
C ASN A 23 -18.98 -18.41 -2.04
N ILE A 24 -17.95 -17.77 -1.46
CA ILE A 24 -16.91 -18.51 -0.70
C ILE A 24 -16.53 -17.72 0.55
N ASP A 25 -16.43 -18.41 1.69
CA ASP A 25 -16.02 -17.91 3.02
C ASP A 25 -14.55 -17.40 3.09
N SER A 26 -13.95 -17.01 1.97
CA SER A 26 -12.57 -16.54 1.85
C SER A 26 -12.50 -15.05 1.50
N SER A 27 -11.57 -14.32 2.09
CA SER A 27 -11.28 -12.93 1.81
C SER A 27 -10.36 -12.76 0.60
N LEU A 28 -10.30 -11.55 0.01
CA LEU A 28 -9.33 -11.25 -1.06
C LEU A 28 -7.89 -11.57 -0.65
N ASN A 29 -7.54 -11.37 0.62
CA ASN A 29 -6.19 -11.61 1.13
C ASN A 29 -5.80 -13.08 1.11
N ASP A 30 -6.75 -14.01 1.13
CA ASP A 30 -6.47 -15.44 1.08
C ASP A 30 -6.04 -15.89 -0.33
N HIS A 31 -6.38 -15.09 -1.35
CA HIS A 31 -6.05 -15.35 -2.75
C HIS A 31 -4.87 -14.51 -3.26
N LEU A 32 -4.42 -13.53 -2.48
CA LEU A 32 -3.29 -12.68 -2.82
C LEU A 32 -1.98 -13.26 -2.31
N LEU A 33 -0.97 -13.28 -3.19
CA LEU A 33 0.39 -13.61 -2.77
C LEU A 33 0.99 -12.46 -1.95
N LYS A 34 1.45 -12.76 -0.74
CA LYS A 34 2.14 -11.78 0.14
C LYS A 34 3.39 -11.17 -0.51
N GLY A 35 4.12 -11.99 -1.29
CA GLY A 35 5.46 -11.65 -1.77
C GLY A 35 6.52 -11.71 -0.67
N LEU A 36 7.78 -11.59 -1.07
CA LEU A 36 8.93 -11.62 -0.15
C LEU A 36 9.22 -10.22 0.38
N VAL A 37 8.83 -9.96 1.62
CA VAL A 37 9.16 -8.72 2.32
C VAL A 37 10.43 -8.95 3.12
N GLU A 38 11.56 -8.47 2.62
CA GLU A 38 12.83 -8.57 3.35
C GLU A 38 12.91 -7.50 4.45
N GLU A 39 13.24 -7.92 5.67
CA GLU A 39 13.42 -7.05 6.82
C GLU A 39 14.89 -6.68 7.01
N TYR A 40 15.32 -5.55 6.46
CA TYR A 40 16.72 -5.07 6.56
C TYR A 40 17.03 -4.35 7.87
N ASN A 41 16.37 -4.71 8.97
CA ASN A 41 16.44 -3.95 10.22
C ASN A 41 17.89 -3.84 10.73
N PHE A 42 18.68 -4.92 10.66
CA PHE A 42 20.07 -4.91 11.12
C PHE A 42 21.00 -4.07 10.21
N GLU A 43 20.84 -4.21 8.91
CA GLU A 43 21.68 -3.51 7.92
C GLU A 43 21.44 -2.00 7.97
N ILE A 44 20.17 -1.59 8.03
CA ILE A 44 19.78 -0.19 8.18
C ILE A 44 20.40 0.37 9.46
N MET A 45 20.26 -0.32 10.61
CA MET A 45 20.81 0.15 11.87
C MET A 45 22.35 0.26 11.85
N THR A 46 23.03 -0.68 11.18
CA THR A 46 24.49 -0.63 11.01
C THR A 46 24.91 0.57 10.18
N ARG A 47 24.23 0.86 9.07
CA ARG A 47 24.49 2.05 8.23
C ARG A 47 24.29 3.35 9.01
N PHE A 48 23.23 3.45 9.81
CA PHE A 48 22.97 4.63 10.66
C PHE A 48 24.05 4.88 11.70
N ARG A 49 24.72 3.82 12.19
CA ARG A 49 25.83 3.94 13.15
C ARG A 49 27.18 4.22 12.50
N LYS A 50 27.33 3.89 11.21
CA LYS A 50 28.60 4.05 10.46
C LYS A 50 28.92 5.51 10.13
N TYR A 51 27.90 6.32 9.84
CA TYR A 51 28.08 7.69 9.36
C TYR A 51 27.73 8.72 10.44
N LYS A 52 28.45 9.86 10.44
CA LYS A 52 28.23 10.96 11.40
C LYS A 52 26.87 11.65 11.22
N PHE A 53 26.31 11.60 10.01
CA PHE A 53 25.06 12.23 9.65
C PHE A 53 24.16 11.21 8.95
N ALA A 54 22.87 11.23 9.29
CA ALA A 54 21.86 10.38 8.67
C ALA A 54 20.69 11.23 8.20
N PHE A 55 20.19 10.94 7.00
CA PHE A 55 19.00 11.56 6.45
C PHE A 55 17.85 10.57 6.49
N THR A 56 16.69 11.03 6.95
CA THR A 56 15.45 10.26 6.97
C THR A 56 14.39 10.99 6.16
N ALA A 57 13.64 10.25 5.36
CA ALA A 57 12.52 10.76 4.60
C ALA A 57 11.35 9.79 4.72
N HIS A 58 10.14 10.33 4.84
CA HIS A 58 8.91 9.53 4.89
C HIS A 58 8.08 9.77 3.64
N ILE A 59 7.72 8.70 2.94
CA ILE A 59 6.85 8.78 1.77
C ILE A 59 5.39 8.78 2.25
N GLN A 60 4.82 9.97 2.35
CA GLN A 60 3.44 10.13 2.78
C GLN A 60 2.48 9.39 1.84
N LYS A 61 1.65 8.51 2.42
CA LYS A 61 0.67 7.70 1.69
C LYS A 61 1.29 6.89 0.54
N MET A 62 2.47 6.31 0.78
CA MET A 62 3.24 5.53 -0.19
C MET A 62 2.41 4.61 -1.10
N TYR A 63 1.51 3.80 -0.53
CA TYR A 63 0.71 2.84 -1.30
C TYR A 63 -0.18 3.52 -2.35
N ARG A 64 -0.67 4.73 -2.06
CA ARG A 64 -1.51 5.52 -2.97
C ARG A 64 -0.72 6.14 -4.12
N GLN A 65 0.61 6.05 -4.12
CA GLN A 65 1.45 6.53 -5.21
C GLN A 65 1.73 5.44 -6.26
N ILE A 66 1.34 4.19 -5.97
CA ILE A 66 1.62 3.04 -6.83
C ILE A 66 0.33 2.64 -7.54
N LEU A 67 0.30 2.75 -8.87
CA LEU A 67 -0.83 2.36 -9.69
C LEU A 67 -0.91 0.83 -9.81
N ILE A 68 -2.13 0.31 -9.71
CA ILE A 68 -2.45 -1.08 -10.04
C ILE A 68 -2.72 -1.17 -11.53
N ASP A 69 -2.27 -2.28 -12.13
CA ASP A 69 -2.53 -2.64 -13.51
C ASP A 69 -4.05 -2.53 -13.81
N PRO A 70 -4.45 -1.84 -14.89
CA PRO A 70 -5.86 -1.66 -15.24
C PRO A 70 -6.68 -2.96 -15.25
N ALA A 71 -6.10 -4.08 -15.69
CA ALA A 71 -6.78 -5.38 -15.75
C ALA A 71 -7.04 -5.99 -14.37
N GLN A 72 -6.29 -5.59 -13.33
CA GLN A 72 -6.43 -6.08 -11.96
C GLN A 72 -7.32 -5.19 -11.08
N ARG A 73 -7.69 -3.99 -11.53
CA ARG A 73 -8.49 -3.03 -10.73
C ARG A 73 -9.89 -3.54 -10.39
N ASP A 74 -10.41 -4.47 -11.18
CA ASP A 74 -11.68 -5.12 -10.91
C ASP A 74 -11.65 -6.01 -9.67
N LEU A 75 -10.48 -6.42 -9.20
CA LEU A 75 -10.31 -7.14 -7.93
C LEU A 75 -10.35 -6.21 -6.71
N LEU A 76 -10.23 -4.89 -6.93
CA LEU A 76 -10.14 -3.86 -5.89
C LEU A 76 -11.36 -2.93 -5.94
N ARG A 77 -12.55 -3.53 -5.98
CA ARG A 77 -13.82 -2.80 -5.95
C ARG A 77 -14.23 -2.50 -4.51
N ILE A 78 -14.90 -1.38 -4.30
CA ILE A 78 -15.53 -1.03 -3.03
C ILE A 78 -16.94 -0.55 -3.28
N ILE A 79 -17.83 -0.86 -2.35
CA ILE A 79 -19.20 -0.37 -2.35
C ILE A 79 -19.29 0.74 -1.30
N TRP A 80 -19.78 1.90 -1.72
CA TRP A 80 -20.00 3.05 -0.86
C TRP A 80 -21.47 3.41 -0.83
N LYS A 81 -22.01 3.56 0.37
CA LYS A 81 -23.39 3.96 0.58
C LYS A 81 -23.41 5.12 1.56
N GLU A 82 -23.83 6.29 1.10
CA GLU A 82 -23.79 7.51 1.92
C GLU A 82 -24.92 7.55 2.97
N LYS A 83 -26.11 7.06 2.59
CA LYS A 83 -27.30 6.96 3.45
C LYS A 83 -28.03 5.65 3.18
N GLU A 84 -28.77 5.13 4.16
CA GLU A 84 -29.49 3.85 4.01
C GLU A 84 -30.49 3.84 2.85
N ASP A 85 -31.03 5.01 2.50
CA ASP A 85 -32.06 5.14 1.45
C ASP A 85 -31.51 5.44 0.05
N VAL A 86 -30.19 5.57 -0.10
CA VAL A 86 -29.55 5.86 -1.39
C VAL A 86 -28.93 4.59 -1.94
N ASP A 87 -29.08 4.37 -3.25
CA ASP A 87 -28.46 3.23 -3.91
C ASP A 87 -26.93 3.23 -3.72
N PRO A 88 -26.32 2.05 -3.46
CA PRO A 88 -24.89 1.96 -3.27
C PRO A 88 -24.13 2.27 -4.56
N THR A 89 -23.08 3.08 -4.46
CA THR A 89 -22.17 3.38 -5.56
C THR A 89 -20.97 2.44 -5.51
N GLU A 90 -20.64 1.85 -6.66
CA GLU A 90 -19.44 1.03 -6.82
C GLU A 90 -18.25 1.88 -7.28
N PHE A 91 -17.11 1.71 -6.62
CA PHE A 91 -15.85 2.33 -7.00
C PHE A 91 -14.78 1.27 -7.28
N ARG A 92 -13.90 1.55 -8.24
CA ARG A 92 -12.70 0.75 -8.52
C ARG A 92 -11.47 1.51 -8.06
N LEU A 93 -10.71 0.91 -7.14
CA LEU A 93 -9.48 1.50 -6.65
C LEU A 93 -8.38 1.40 -7.72
N LYS A 94 -7.61 2.47 -7.86
CA LYS A 94 -6.55 2.57 -8.89
C LYS A 94 -5.16 2.26 -8.38
N THR A 95 -4.97 2.27 -7.07
CA THR A 95 -3.66 2.23 -6.43
C THR A 95 -3.59 1.08 -5.44
N VAL A 96 -2.38 0.68 -5.05
CA VAL A 96 -2.18 -0.27 -3.96
C VAL A 96 -2.96 0.22 -2.73
N THR A 97 -3.77 -0.66 -2.16
CA THR A 97 -4.63 -0.33 -1.02
C THR A 97 -4.13 -0.90 0.29
N TYR A 98 -4.33 -0.12 1.34
CA TYR A 98 -4.13 -0.56 2.71
C TYR A 98 -4.97 -1.81 3.02
N GLY A 99 -4.42 -2.72 3.80
CA GLY A 99 -5.09 -3.96 4.20
C GLY A 99 -4.96 -5.11 3.21
N THR A 100 -4.34 -4.90 2.03
CA THR A 100 -3.97 -6.01 1.15
C THR A 100 -2.66 -6.66 1.62
N VAL A 101 -2.60 -8.00 1.62
CA VAL A 101 -1.43 -8.76 2.09
C VAL A 101 -0.17 -8.50 1.25
N SER A 102 -0.33 -8.15 -0.03
CA SER A 102 0.76 -7.85 -0.96
C SER A 102 1.27 -6.40 -0.91
N ALA A 103 0.56 -5.49 -0.23
CA ALA A 103 0.91 -4.06 -0.22
C ALA A 103 2.36 -3.76 0.22
N PRO A 104 2.89 -4.36 1.31
CA PRO A 104 4.25 -4.08 1.74
C PRO A 104 5.29 -4.51 0.68
N PHE A 105 5.11 -5.69 0.09
CA PHE A 105 5.99 -6.21 -0.95
C PHE A 105 6.00 -5.30 -2.18
N LEU A 106 4.82 -4.98 -2.72
CA LEU A 106 4.69 -4.12 -3.90
C LEU A 106 5.35 -2.76 -3.67
N SER A 107 5.23 -2.24 -2.45
CA SER A 107 5.78 -0.93 -2.10
C SER A 107 7.31 -0.93 -2.04
N VAL A 108 7.91 -1.90 -1.37
CA VAL A 108 9.37 -2.04 -1.30
C VAL A 108 9.95 -2.35 -2.69
N ARG A 109 9.31 -3.26 -3.44
CA ARG A 109 9.77 -3.62 -4.80
C ARG A 109 9.73 -2.42 -5.76
N THR A 110 8.72 -1.56 -5.62
CA THR A 110 8.60 -0.34 -6.41
C THR A 110 9.72 0.65 -6.09
N LEU A 111 10.08 0.86 -4.81
CA LEU A 111 11.21 1.72 -4.46
C LEU A 111 12.54 1.19 -4.99
N LYS A 112 12.78 -0.12 -4.87
CA LYS A 112 13.96 -0.76 -5.45
C LYS A 112 14.02 -0.55 -6.97
N GLN A 113 12.90 -0.72 -7.66
CA GLN A 113 12.85 -0.49 -9.10
C GLN A 113 13.12 0.98 -9.45
N LEU A 114 12.52 1.90 -8.71
CA LEU A 114 12.71 3.34 -8.92
C LEU A 114 14.18 3.75 -8.79
N ALA A 115 14.91 3.19 -7.82
CA ALA A 115 16.35 3.44 -7.67
C ALA A 115 17.17 2.96 -8.88
N LEU A 116 16.79 1.82 -9.47
CA LEU A 116 17.43 1.32 -10.69
C LEU A 116 17.10 2.19 -11.90
N ASP A 117 15.83 2.54 -12.08
CA ASP A 117 15.35 3.34 -13.21
C ASP A 117 15.98 4.75 -13.23
N GLU A 118 16.13 5.35 -12.04
CA GLU A 118 16.67 6.70 -11.86
C GLU A 118 18.19 6.73 -11.64
N SER A 119 18.87 5.58 -11.65
CA SER A 119 20.31 5.46 -11.40
C SER A 119 21.18 6.30 -12.34
N SER A 120 20.76 6.44 -13.60
CA SER A 120 21.45 7.28 -14.58
C SER A 120 21.39 8.77 -14.25
N ARG A 121 20.28 9.22 -13.66
CA ARG A 121 20.03 10.63 -13.31
C ARG A 121 20.55 10.98 -11.92
N PHE A 122 20.49 10.04 -10.99
CA PHE A 122 20.87 10.22 -9.59
C PHE A 122 21.76 9.07 -9.07
N PRO A 123 22.99 8.91 -9.61
CA PRO A 123 23.84 7.75 -9.33
C PRO A 123 24.23 7.62 -7.85
N LEU A 124 24.46 8.75 -7.17
CA LEU A 124 24.77 8.75 -5.73
C LEU A 124 23.55 8.37 -4.88
N ALA A 125 22.33 8.69 -5.31
CA ALA A 125 21.12 8.35 -4.57
C ALA A 125 20.74 6.88 -4.78
N SER A 126 20.90 6.36 -6.00
CA SER A 126 20.64 4.95 -6.31
C SER A 126 21.55 4.00 -5.54
N ASP A 127 22.83 4.36 -5.35
CA ASP A 127 23.81 3.54 -4.62
C ASP A 127 23.49 3.40 -3.13
N VAL A 128 22.78 4.36 -2.56
CA VAL A 128 22.35 4.33 -1.15
C VAL A 128 21.09 3.48 -0.95
N THR A 129 20.38 3.16 -2.04
CA THR A 129 19.05 2.53 -1.99
C THR A 129 19.18 1.00 -2.02
N TYR A 130 19.22 0.41 -0.81
CA TYR A 130 19.38 -1.02 -0.48
C TYR A 130 20.72 -1.63 -0.92
#